data_AF-A0A847JBK7-F1
#
_entry.id   AF-A0A847JBK7-F1
#
_cell.length_a   1.000
_cell.length_b   1.000
_cell.length_c   1.000
_cell.angle_alpha   90.00
_cell.angle_beta   90.00
_cell.angle_gamma   90.00
#
_symmetry.space_group_name_H-M   'P 1'
#
loop_
_entity.id
_entity.type
_entity.pdbx_description
1 polymer ?
#
loop_
_entity_poly.entity_id
_entity_poly.type
_entity_poly.pdbx_seq_one_letter_code
_entity_poly.pdbx_strand_id
1 'polypeptide(L)'
;MTHLRMIDRLTSLIGSDVAVTFDDQEAPTSVVIYRHDPIAEPLVRSAIVRMREEFPEEMKSLSAVLVAFEDALGPTRRRVVVD
;
A
#
# COMPACT_ATOMS: atom_id res chain seq x y z
N MET A 1 5.51 14.60 -7.95
CA MET A 1 5.96 14.92 -6.56
C MET A 1 5.04 14.36 -5.49
N THR A 2 3.72 14.30 -5.70
CA THR A 2 2.75 13.81 -4.71
C THR A 2 2.88 12.32 -4.38
N HIS A 3 3.15 11.46 -5.36
CA HIS A 3 3.30 10.02 -5.14
C HIS A 3 4.47 9.66 -4.21
N LEU A 4 5.59 10.37 -4.28
CA LEU A 4 6.72 10.18 -3.35
C LEU A 4 6.30 10.49 -1.91
N ARG A 5 5.53 11.56 -1.69
CA ARG A 5 4.99 11.89 -0.36
C ARG A 5 4.04 10.82 0.15
N MET A 6 3.20 10.26 -0.74
CA MET A 6 2.30 9.17 -0.37
C MET A 6 3.05 7.88 -0.02
N ILE A 7 4.10 7.54 -0.77
CA ILE A 7 4.99 6.41 -0.48
C ILE A 7 5.64 6.60 0.88
N ASP A 8 6.31 7.73 1.10
CA ASP A 8 6.99 8.03 2.37
C ASP A 8 6.00 7.96 3.55
N ARG A 9 4.78 8.48 3.35
CA ARG A 9 3.75 8.47 4.38
C ARG A 9 3.22 7.06 4.67
N LEU A 10 2.94 6.27 3.64
CA LEU A 10 2.50 4.87 3.79
C LEU A 10 3.57 4.02 4.45
N THR A 11 4.83 4.15 4.02
CA THR A 11 5.97 3.48 4.68
C THR A 11 6.06 3.91 6.14
N SER A 12 5.90 5.19 6.46
CA SER A 12 5.88 5.65 7.86
C SER A 12 4.71 5.10 8.68
N LEU A 13 3.55 4.86 8.08
CA LEU A 13 2.35 4.35 8.78
C LEU A 13 2.40 2.83 9.01
N ILE A 14 3.03 2.08 8.11
CA ILE A 14 3.08 0.61 8.16
C ILE A 14 4.37 0.14 8.84
N GLY A 15 5.52 0.73 8.51
CA GLY A 15 6.83 0.33 9.01
C GLY A 15 7.94 0.57 7.98
N SER A 16 9.17 0.83 8.44
CA SER A 16 10.32 1.10 7.58
C SER A 16 10.83 -0.10 6.79
N ASP A 17 10.30 -1.30 7.06
CA ASP A 17 10.66 -2.57 6.43
C ASP A 17 9.78 -2.92 5.21
N VAL A 18 8.93 -1.99 4.77
CA VAL A 18 8.08 -2.17 3.58
C VAL A 18 8.52 -1.31 2.40
N ALA A 19 8.43 -1.88 1.21
CA ALA A 19 8.52 -1.13 -0.05
C ALA A 19 7.11 -0.83 -0.56
N VAL A 20 6.84 0.42 -0.91
CA VAL A 20 5.54 0.85 -1.46
C VAL A 20 5.76 1.34 -2.88
N THR A 21 4.99 0.79 -3.81
CA THR A 21 4.99 1.20 -5.22
C THR A 21 3.56 1.38 -5.72
N PHE A 22 3.42 2.13 -6.80
CA PHE A 22 2.17 2.21 -7.56
C PHE A 22 2.30 1.40 -8.85
N ASP A 23 1.19 0.91 -9.38
CA ASP A 23 1.14 0.22 -10.67
C ASP A 23 1.49 1.13 -11.84
N ASP A 24 1.01 2.38 -11.79
CA ASP A 24 1.30 3.42 -12.76
C ASP A 24 1.74 4.71 -12.03
N GLN A 25 2.75 5.40 -12.56
CA GLN A 25 3.32 6.59 -11.95
C GLN A 25 2.57 7.88 -12.30
N GLU A 26 1.81 7.89 -13.38
CA GLU A 26 1.03 9.04 -13.85
C GLU A 26 -0.43 8.95 -13.40
N ALA A 27 -1.02 7.75 -13.42
CA ALA A 27 -2.42 7.51 -13.06
C ALA A 27 -2.58 6.23 -12.23
N PRO A 28 -2.17 6.23 -10.95
CA PRO A 28 -2.16 5.03 -10.11
C PRO A 28 -3.57 4.52 -9.87
N THR A 29 -3.79 3.23 -10.14
CA THR A 29 -5.07 2.54 -9.86
C THR A 29 -4.94 1.54 -8.73
N SER A 30 -3.70 1.14 -8.40
CA SER A 30 -3.40 0.25 -7.30
C SER A 30 -2.08 0.60 -6.61
N VAL A 31 -2.05 0.37 -5.30
CA VAL A 31 -0.83 0.45 -4.50
C VAL A 31 -0.37 -0.96 -4.15
N VAL A 32 0.93 -1.21 -4.29
CA VAL A 32 1.57 -2.46 -3.93
C VAL A 32 2.49 -2.22 -2.75
N ILE A 33 2.28 -2.98 -1.68
CA ILE A 33 3.08 -2.95 -0.47
C ILE A 33 3.81 -4.28 -0.40
N TYR A 34 5.13 -4.26 -0.51
CA TYR A 34 5.97 -5.44 -0.40
C TYR A 34 6.70 -5.46 0.94
N ARG A 35 6.77 -6.65 1.55
CA ARG A 35 7.60 -6.94 2.72
C ARG A 35 8.01 -8.41 2.68
N HIS A 36 9.18 -8.74 3.20
CA HIS A 36 9.70 -10.11 3.16
C HIS A 36 8.83 -11.11 3.94
N ASP A 37 8.18 -10.68 5.04
CA ASP A 37 7.30 -11.45 5.89
C ASP A 37 5.83 -10.97 5.82
N PRO A 38 4.85 -11.80 6.24
CA PRO A 38 3.43 -11.44 6.17
C PRO A 38 3.10 -10.18 7.01
N ILE A 39 2.45 -9.20 6.38
CA ILE A 39 1.89 -8.04 7.07
C ILE A 39 0.46 -8.32 7.54
N ALA A 40 0.17 -7.94 8.78
CA ALA A 40 -1.19 -7.96 9.32
C ALA A 40 -2.13 -7.06 8.51
N GLU A 41 -3.22 -7.63 8.00
CA GLU A 41 -4.20 -6.87 7.21
C GLU A 41 -4.79 -5.65 7.93
N PRO A 42 -5.12 -5.70 9.24
CA PRO A 42 -5.64 -4.53 9.96
C PRO A 42 -4.68 -3.35 9.99
N LEU A 43 -3.36 -3.59 10.00
CA LEU A 43 -2.35 -2.54 9.97
C LEU A 43 -2.38 -1.80 8.63
N VAL A 44 -2.39 -2.55 7.53
CA VAL A 44 -2.50 -2.00 6.16
C VAL A 44 -3.81 -1.23 6.02
N ARG A 45 -4.92 -1.80 6.49
CA ARG A 45 -6.23 -1.15 6.45
C ARG A 45 -6.22 0.18 7.21
N SER A 46 -5.68 0.22 8.42
CA SER A 46 -5.58 1.45 9.22
C SER A 46 -4.72 2.52 8.55
N ALA A 47 -3.60 2.13 7.94
CA ALA A 47 -2.75 3.04 7.18
C ALA A 47 -3.48 3.64 5.98
N ILE A 48 -4.22 2.82 5.22
CA ILE A 48 -4.98 3.27 4.05
C ILE A 48 -6.13 4.20 4.43
N VAL A 49 -6.83 3.95 5.54
CA VAL A 49 -7.86 4.86 6.06
C VAL A 49 -7.27 6.24 6.36
N ARG A 50 -6.13 6.30 7.06
CA ARG A 50 -5.43 7.58 7.31
C ARG A 50 -4.98 8.26 6.03
N MET A 51 -4.50 7.50 5.04
CA MET A 51 -4.13 8.05 3.75
C MET A 51 -5.33 8.67 3.00
N ARG A 52 -6.52 8.08 3.10
CA ARG A 52 -7.75 8.65 2.52
C ARG A 52 -8.16 9.96 3.20
N GLU A 53 -7.87 10.12 4.49
CA GLU A 53 -8.11 11.37 5.23
C GLU A 53 -7.10 12.46 4.84
N GLU A 54 -5.82 12.09 4.68
CA GLU A 54 -4.72 13.02 4.39
C GLU A 54 -4.62 13.40 2.90
N PHE A 55 -4.95 12.48 1.99
CA PHE A 55 -4.82 12.60 0.53
C PHE A 55 -6.10 12.15 -0.19
N PRO A 56 -7.25 12.79 0.06
CA PRO A 56 -8.54 12.30 -0.43
C PRO A 56 -8.64 12.30 -1.97
N GLU A 57 -8.02 13.25 -2.67
CA GLU A 57 -8.13 13.34 -4.13
C GLU A 57 -7.29 12.28 -4.84
N GLU A 58 -6.07 12.03 -4.34
CA GLU A 58 -5.16 11.04 -4.88
C GLU A 58 -5.63 9.61 -4.59
N MET A 59 -6.24 9.40 -3.42
CA MET A 59 -6.76 8.08 -3.04
C MET A 59 -8.06 7.72 -3.77
N LYS A 60 -8.75 8.66 -4.44
CA LYS A 60 -9.98 8.37 -5.23
C LYS A 60 -9.71 7.44 -6.41
N SER A 61 -8.55 7.55 -7.06
CA SER A 61 -8.21 6.71 -8.21
C SER A 61 -7.77 5.30 -7.81
N LEU A 62 -7.37 5.11 -6.54
CA LEU A 62 -6.91 3.83 -6.02
C LEU A 62 -8.09 2.89 -5.75
N SER A 63 -8.26 1.93 -6.65
CA SER A 63 -9.28 0.89 -6.55
C SER A 63 -8.80 -0.34 -5.76
N ALA A 64 -7.48 -0.52 -5.60
CA ALA A 64 -6.90 -1.72 -5.02
C ALA A 64 -5.67 -1.44 -4.15
N VAL A 65 -5.58 -2.20 -3.05
CA VAL A 65 -4.40 -2.28 -2.19
C VAL A 65 -3.92 -3.73 -2.21
N LEU A 66 -2.68 -3.93 -2.61
CA LEU A 66 -2.10 -5.25 -2.83
C LEU A 66 -0.89 -5.42 -1.92
N VAL A 67 -0.86 -6.49 -1.16
CA VAL A 67 0.27 -6.86 -0.29
C VAL A 67 0.99 -8.03 -0.91
N ALA A 68 2.28 -7.88 -1.13
CA ALA A 68 3.18 -8.92 -1.64
C ALA A 68 4.19 -9.32 -0.56
N PHE A 69 4.44 -10.62 -0.41
CA PHE A 69 5.43 -11.16 0.54
C PHE A 69 5.95 -12.52 0.09
N GLU A 70 7.06 -12.97 0.67
CA GLU A 70 7.61 -14.30 0.40
C GLU A 70 7.09 -15.30 1.44
N ASP A 71 6.64 -16.47 0.99
CA ASP A 71 6.32 -17.61 1.85
C ASP A 71 7.08 -18.88 1.42
N ALA A 72 6.83 -20.01 2.10
CA ALA A 72 7.53 -21.26 1.83
C ALA A 72 7.30 -21.83 0.40
N LEU A 73 6.28 -21.34 -0.32
CA LEU A 73 5.94 -21.73 -1.68
C LEU A 73 6.41 -20.70 -2.73
N GLY A 74 6.92 -19.55 -2.28
CA GLY A 74 7.45 -18.47 -3.13
C GLY A 74 6.72 -17.14 -2.92
N PRO A 75 6.71 -16.26 -3.94
CA PRO A 75 6.09 -14.95 -3.82
C PRO A 75 4.57 -15.05 -3.82
N THR A 76 3.94 -14.53 -2.76
CA THR A 76 2.50 -14.46 -2.58
C THR A 76 2.01 -13.03 -2.70
N ARG A 77 0.87 -12.84 -3.37
CA ARG A 77 0.20 -11.54 -3.50
C ARG A 77 -1.25 -11.64 -3.07
N ARG A 78 -1.67 -10.76 -2.17
CA ARG A 78 -3.03 -10.71 -1.61
C ARG A 78 -3.62 -9.32 -1.75
N ARG A 79 -4.91 -9.25 -2.08
CA ARG A 79 -5.68 -7.99 -2.04
C ARG A 79 -6.18 -7.72 -0.63
N VAL A 80 -6.00 -6.48 -0.16
CA VAL A 80 -6.57 -5.99 1.10
C VAL A 80 -7.84 -5.22 0.77
N VAL A 81 -8.95 -5.59 1.41
CA VAL A 81 -10.22 -4.88 1.27
C VAL A 81 -10.21 -3.68 2.22
N VAL A 82 -10.43 -2.50 1.65
CA VAL A 82 -10.46 -1.20 2.33
C VAL A 82 -11.77 -0.52 1.93
N ASP A 83 -12.77 -0.65 2.81
CA ASP A 83 -14.08 0.01 2.68
C ASP A 83 -13.92 1.53 2.74
#